data_AF-A0A7Y4SLH7-F1
#
_entry.id   AF-A0A7Y4SLH7-F1
#
_cell.length_a   1.000
_cell.length_b   1.000
_cell.length_c   1.000
_cell.angle_alpha   90.00
_cell.angle_beta   90.00
_cell.angle_gamma   90.00
#
_symmetry.space_group_name_H-M   'P 1'
#
loop_
_entity.id
_entity.type
_entity.pdbx_description
1 polymer ?
#
loop_
_entity_poly.entity_id
_entity_poly.type
_entity_poly.pdbx_seq_one_letter_code
_entity_poly.pdbx_strand_id
1 'polypeptide(L)'
;MQLTILGSGTNIHPTRAASGYLVRTDHTLLLDFGPRTLANLLKTGVNRHRITHILFSHYHADHFSDFITYFFDAMIFTKYQGGTRPPLTVIGPRGTRQFFRTLFTTLPGFTHAPFPVHFKEVADRAFAIGKTTVIPRTVTHTENLHCLGYRIEYGGKALAYSGDSQYCDSLVRLCGDADLAVLDCSFPANRPNPVHLHAGQCGQVAAEAGVGRLVLSHLYPITERYDVREQAGERFEGKIVLGQDLMAIKL
;
A
#
# COMPACT_ATOMS: atom_id res chain seq x y z
N MET A 1 -1.78 -13.63 10.08
CA MET A 1 -1.12 -12.62 9.21
C MET A 1 -0.96 -11.33 10.01
N GLN A 2 0.00 -10.44 9.72
CA GLN A 2 0.11 -9.15 10.43
C GLN A 2 0.34 -7.99 9.47
N LEU A 3 -0.42 -6.91 9.65
CA LEU A 3 -0.23 -5.62 8.98
C LEU A 3 0.43 -4.64 9.95
N THR A 4 1.38 -3.84 9.48
CA THR A 4 1.86 -2.62 10.13
C THR A 4 1.71 -1.46 9.17
N ILE A 5 0.99 -0.42 9.58
CA ILE A 5 0.81 0.80 8.79
C ILE A 5 2.09 1.62 8.92
N LEU A 6 2.89 1.73 7.87
CA LEU A 6 4.10 2.54 7.90
C LEU A 6 3.77 4.02 7.68
N GLY A 7 2.75 4.31 6.88
CA GLY A 7 2.19 5.64 6.74
C GLY A 7 0.71 5.60 6.40
N SER A 8 -0.02 6.54 6.99
CA SER A 8 -1.49 6.59 6.99
C SER A 8 -2.08 7.81 6.29
N GLY A 9 -1.23 8.72 5.80
CA GLY A 9 -1.64 9.96 5.13
C GLY A 9 -1.13 10.03 3.69
N THR A 10 -1.07 11.25 3.16
CA THR A 10 -0.55 11.58 1.83
C THR A 10 0.76 12.38 1.91
N ASN A 11 1.39 12.72 0.78
CA ASN A 11 2.61 13.56 0.80
C ASN A 11 2.41 14.94 1.46
N ILE A 12 1.19 15.48 1.44
CA ILE A 12 0.89 16.79 2.03
C ILE A 12 0.44 16.73 3.49
N HIS A 13 0.31 15.53 4.08
CA HIS A 13 -0.11 15.42 5.47
C HIS A 13 1.02 15.88 6.43
N PRO A 14 0.79 16.86 7.33
CA PRO A 14 1.90 17.42 8.13
C PRO A 14 2.54 16.41 9.07
N THR A 15 1.75 15.49 9.65
CA THR A 15 2.20 14.61 10.75
C THR A 15 2.20 13.12 10.44
N ARG A 16 1.64 12.69 9.31
CA ARG A 16 1.51 11.27 8.92
C ARG A 16 2.41 11.01 7.73
N ALA A 17 3.18 9.93 7.75
CA ALA A 17 3.85 9.44 6.55
C ALA A 17 2.84 9.13 5.45
N ALA A 18 3.30 9.21 4.21
CA ALA A 18 2.51 8.89 3.03
C ALA A 18 2.23 7.38 2.92
N SER A 19 1.48 6.95 1.91
CA SER A 19 1.06 5.55 1.74
C SER A 19 2.22 4.55 1.85
N GLY A 20 2.09 3.58 2.76
CA GLY A 20 3.03 2.48 2.87
C GLY A 20 2.69 1.53 3.99
N TYR A 21 2.78 0.24 3.71
CA TYR A 21 2.31 -0.82 4.60
C TYR A 21 3.27 -2.00 4.58
N LEU A 22 3.53 -2.56 5.76
CA LEU A 22 4.33 -3.75 5.95
C LEU A 22 3.41 -4.92 6.28
N VAL A 23 3.38 -5.93 5.41
CA VAL A 23 2.60 -7.15 5.60
C VAL A 23 3.54 -8.31 5.88
N ARG A 24 3.30 -9.00 7.00
CA ARG A 24 4.05 -10.19 7.41
C ARG A 24 3.18 -11.43 7.30
N THR A 25 3.62 -12.34 6.45
CA THR A 25 3.09 -13.69 6.23
C THR A 25 4.22 -14.70 6.47
N ASP A 26 4.36 -15.72 5.62
CA ASP A 26 5.61 -16.47 5.49
C ASP A 26 6.72 -15.65 4.80
N HIS A 27 6.37 -14.48 4.25
CA HIS A 27 7.28 -13.49 3.70
C HIS A 27 7.02 -12.11 4.33
N THR A 28 7.99 -11.21 4.18
CA THR A 28 7.82 -9.79 4.50
C THR A 28 7.58 -9.03 3.20
N LEU A 29 6.39 -8.46 3.05
CA LEU A 29 5.93 -7.73 1.87
C LEU A 29 5.77 -6.25 2.23
N LEU A 30 6.09 -5.37 1.28
CA LEU A 30 5.69 -3.96 1.34
C LEU A 30 4.56 -3.71 0.32
N LEU A 31 3.53 -2.99 0.74
CA LEU A 31 2.50 -2.43 -0.15
C LEU A 31 2.68 -0.91 -0.13
N ASP A 32 3.01 -0.33 -1.28
CA ASP A 32 3.43 1.07 -1.43
C ASP A 32 4.58 1.48 -0.50
N PHE A 33 5.23 2.58 -0.84
CA PHE A 33 6.42 3.07 -0.15
C PHE A 33 6.66 4.57 -0.39
N GLY A 34 5.69 5.39 0.04
CA GLY A 34 5.72 6.84 -0.04
C GLY A 34 6.63 7.54 0.98
N PRO A 35 6.76 8.88 0.90
CA PRO A 35 7.58 9.67 1.81
C PRO A 35 7.35 9.40 3.31
N ARG A 36 8.47 9.28 4.04
CA ARG A 36 8.56 9.00 5.49
C ARG A 36 8.24 7.56 5.91
N THR A 37 7.88 6.68 4.97
CA THR A 37 7.64 5.26 5.27
C THR A 37 8.94 4.51 5.55
N LEU A 38 10.07 4.90 4.95
CA LEU A 38 11.38 4.30 5.26
C LEU A 38 11.79 4.54 6.72
N ALA A 39 11.64 5.77 7.20
CA ALA A 39 11.93 6.10 8.60
C ALA A 39 11.05 5.28 9.56
N ASN A 40 9.77 5.09 9.22
CA ASN A 40 8.87 4.28 10.01
C ASN A 40 9.18 2.77 9.90
N LEU A 41 9.60 2.28 8.73
CA LEU A 41 10.07 0.90 8.56
C LEU A 41 11.26 0.61 9.48
N LEU A 42 12.23 1.52 9.58
CA LEU A 42 13.38 1.38 10.49
C LEU A 42 12.95 1.24 11.95
N LYS A 43 11.95 2.04 12.39
CA LYS A 43 11.40 1.95 13.75
C LYS A 43 10.73 0.60 14.06
N THR A 44 10.31 -0.15 13.05
CA THR A 44 9.73 -1.49 13.27
C THR A 44 10.74 -2.56 13.67
N GLY A 45 12.05 -2.28 13.51
CA GLY A 45 13.13 -3.25 13.76
C GLY A 45 13.25 -4.36 12.70
N VAL A 46 12.40 -4.37 11.67
CA VAL A 46 12.52 -5.33 10.57
C VAL A 46 13.80 -5.08 9.79
N ASN A 47 14.53 -6.16 9.48
CA ASN A 47 15.69 -6.08 8.60
C ASN A 47 15.24 -5.76 7.17
N ARG A 48 15.23 -4.46 6.84
CA ARG A 48 14.82 -3.93 5.53
C ARG A 48 15.63 -4.48 4.35
N HIS A 49 16.86 -4.96 4.59
CA HIS A 49 17.69 -5.58 3.55
C HIS A 49 17.32 -7.04 3.26
N ARG A 50 16.47 -7.67 4.08
CA ARG A 50 15.94 -9.02 3.84
C ARG A 50 14.56 -9.01 3.17
N ILE A 51 13.97 -7.83 2.94
CA ILE A 51 12.70 -7.69 2.21
C ILE A 51 12.95 -8.01 0.73
N THR A 52 12.13 -8.92 0.19
CA THR A 52 12.27 -9.45 -1.17
C THR A 52 11.18 -9.00 -2.12
N HIS A 53 10.06 -8.46 -1.62
CA HIS A 53 8.90 -8.09 -2.43
C HIS A 53 8.35 -6.73 -2.01
N ILE A 54 8.15 -5.86 -3.00
CA ILE A 54 7.45 -4.58 -2.87
C ILE A 54 6.39 -4.52 -3.96
N LEU A 55 5.15 -4.29 -3.58
CA LEU A 55 4.00 -4.19 -4.46
C LEU A 55 3.53 -2.74 -4.48
N PHE A 56 3.45 -2.14 -5.67
CA PHE A 56 2.95 -0.79 -5.85
C PHE A 56 1.53 -0.81 -6.40
N SER A 57 0.63 -0.03 -5.81
CA SER A 57 -0.72 0.19 -6.33
C SER A 57 -0.66 0.98 -7.63
N HIS A 58 0.12 2.07 -7.63
CA HIS A 58 0.38 2.96 -8.76
C HIS A 58 1.63 3.83 -8.50
N TYR A 59 1.87 4.85 -9.34
CA TYR A 59 3.10 5.64 -9.33
C TYR A 59 2.91 7.14 -9.05
N HIS A 60 1.92 7.53 -8.25
CA HIS A 60 1.96 8.86 -7.63
C HIS A 60 3.08 8.92 -6.60
N ALA A 61 3.67 10.11 -6.44
CA ALA A 61 4.89 10.30 -5.65
C ALA A 61 4.72 9.84 -4.20
N ASP A 62 3.54 10.02 -3.62
CA ASP A 62 3.16 9.59 -2.28
C ASP A 62 2.95 8.07 -2.11
N HIS A 63 3.08 7.29 -3.18
CA HIS A 63 3.00 5.82 -3.12
C HIS A 63 4.33 5.13 -3.39
N PHE A 64 5.36 5.82 -3.91
CA PHE A 64 6.63 5.16 -4.26
C PHE A 64 7.90 5.89 -3.87
N SER A 65 7.88 7.19 -3.53
CA SER A 65 9.12 7.99 -3.54
C SER A 65 10.20 7.52 -2.56
N ASP A 66 9.85 6.96 -1.40
CA ASP A 66 10.84 6.41 -0.45
C ASP A 66 11.51 5.13 -0.98
N PHE A 67 11.01 4.54 -2.08
CA PHE A 67 11.71 3.47 -2.77
C PHE A 67 13.09 3.94 -3.22
N ILE A 68 13.22 5.20 -3.64
CA ILE A 68 14.49 5.74 -4.13
C ILE A 68 15.54 5.67 -3.01
N THR A 69 15.20 6.18 -1.83
CA THR A 69 16.11 6.20 -0.67
C THR A 69 16.35 4.79 -0.14
N TYR A 70 15.31 3.95 -0.09
CA TYR A 70 15.42 2.53 0.29
C TYR A 70 16.35 1.75 -0.64
N PHE A 71 16.22 1.95 -1.95
CA PHE A 71 17.02 1.26 -2.94
C PHE A 71 18.47 1.75 -2.91
N PHE A 72 18.69 3.05 -2.73
CA PHE A 72 20.03 3.60 -2.54
C PHE A 72 20.71 3.02 -1.29
N ASP A 73 20.01 2.99 -0.16
CA ASP A 73 20.46 2.34 1.09
C ASP A 73 20.80 0.86 0.87
N ALA A 74 19.98 0.12 0.14
CA ALA A 74 20.26 -1.27 -0.24
C ALA A 74 21.55 -1.42 -1.06
N MET A 75 21.81 -0.52 -2.00
CA MET A 75 23.05 -0.52 -2.80
C MET A 75 24.27 -0.19 -1.94
N ILE A 76 24.18 0.80 -1.05
CA ILE A 76 25.31 1.18 -0.19
C ILE A 76 25.66 0.04 0.78
N PHE A 77 24.64 -0.56 1.41
CA PHE A 77 24.82 -1.71 2.30
C PHE A 77 25.56 -2.87 1.62
N THR A 78 25.22 -3.15 0.37
CA THR A 78 25.80 -4.28 -0.37
C THR A 78 27.16 -3.98 -1.02
N LYS A 79 27.37 -2.77 -1.55
CA LYS A 79 28.66 -2.39 -2.17
C LYS A 79 29.76 -2.12 -1.16
N TYR A 80 29.43 -1.43 -0.06
CA TYR A 80 30.45 -0.80 0.79
C TYR A 80 30.49 -1.34 2.22
N GLN A 81 29.40 -1.94 2.71
CA GLN A 81 29.33 -2.47 4.08
C GLN A 81 29.51 -3.99 4.15
N GLY A 82 29.86 -4.63 3.02
CA GLY A 82 30.03 -6.09 2.94
C GLY A 82 28.73 -6.87 3.11
N GLY A 83 27.58 -6.20 3.05
CA GLY A 83 26.27 -6.82 3.19
C GLY A 83 25.90 -7.69 2.00
N THR A 84 25.15 -8.77 2.24
CA THR A 84 24.50 -9.55 1.17
C THR A 84 23.00 -9.45 1.32
N ARG A 85 22.29 -9.47 0.19
CA ARG A 85 20.83 -9.49 0.19
C ARG A 85 20.25 -10.43 -0.87
N PRO A 86 19.07 -11.01 -0.63
CA PRO A 86 18.34 -11.73 -1.66
C PRO A 86 17.87 -10.80 -2.80
N PRO A 87 17.46 -11.37 -3.95
CA PRO A 87 16.81 -10.62 -5.02
C PRO A 87 15.64 -9.77 -4.54
N LEU A 88 15.46 -8.61 -5.15
CA LEU A 88 14.31 -7.73 -4.93
C LEU A 88 13.35 -7.85 -6.12
N THR A 89 12.10 -8.24 -5.85
CA THR A 89 11.02 -8.23 -6.83
C THR A 89 10.13 -7.03 -6.61
N VAL A 90 10.08 -6.15 -7.61
CA VAL A 90 9.17 -5.01 -7.67
C VAL A 90 7.97 -5.39 -8.52
N ILE A 91 6.79 -5.32 -7.90
CA ILE A 91 5.52 -5.73 -8.47
C ILE A 91 4.65 -4.48 -8.61
N GLY A 92 3.93 -4.33 -9.71
CA GLY A 92 3.04 -3.19 -9.90
C GLY A 92 2.22 -3.29 -11.18
N PRO A 93 1.46 -2.24 -11.52
CA PRO A 93 0.66 -2.20 -12.73
C PRO A 93 1.53 -2.20 -14.00
N ARG A 94 0.89 -2.38 -15.16
CA ARG A 94 1.53 -2.17 -16.46
C ARG A 94 2.30 -0.84 -16.49
N GLY A 95 3.54 -0.87 -16.97
CA GLY A 95 4.44 0.29 -16.98
C GLY A 95 5.46 0.31 -15.85
N THR A 96 5.31 -0.53 -14.81
CA THR A 96 6.30 -0.73 -13.72
C THR A 96 7.71 -0.86 -14.25
N ARG A 97 7.92 -1.76 -15.22
CA ARG A 97 9.26 -2.05 -15.73
C ARG A 97 9.86 -0.84 -16.43
N GLN A 98 9.06 -0.14 -17.23
CA GLN A 98 9.51 1.06 -17.93
C GLN A 98 9.85 2.16 -16.92
N PHE A 99 8.96 2.41 -15.97
CA PHE A 99 9.13 3.42 -14.93
C PHE A 99 10.45 3.23 -14.16
N PHE A 100 10.69 2.03 -13.62
CA PHE A 100 11.90 1.77 -12.85
C PHE A 100 13.16 1.71 -13.71
N ARG A 101 13.08 1.26 -14.97
CA ARG A 101 14.21 1.35 -15.90
C ARG A 101 14.61 2.81 -16.10
N THR A 102 13.65 3.68 -16.40
CA THR A 102 13.91 5.12 -16.55
C THR A 102 14.48 5.71 -15.28
N LEU A 103 13.89 5.41 -14.11
CA LEU A 103 14.40 5.85 -12.81
C LEU A 103 15.87 5.45 -12.60
N PHE A 104 16.20 4.18 -12.86
CA PHE A 104 17.55 3.64 -12.65
C PHE A 104 18.58 4.17 -13.63
N THR A 105 18.17 4.48 -14.87
CA THR A 105 19.07 5.10 -15.86
C THR A 105 19.30 6.58 -15.59
N THR A 106 18.32 7.27 -14.99
CA THR A 106 18.37 8.72 -14.77
C THR A 106 19.07 9.08 -13.45
N LEU A 107 18.88 8.29 -12.39
CA LEU A 107 19.48 8.58 -11.09
C LEU A 107 20.94 8.10 -11.00
N PRO A 108 21.91 8.98 -10.71
CA PRO A 108 23.30 8.60 -10.54
C PRO A 108 23.48 7.50 -9.48
N GLY A 109 24.22 6.45 -9.83
CA GLY A 109 24.53 5.33 -8.93
C GLY A 109 23.55 4.16 -8.94
N PHE A 110 22.41 4.27 -9.64
CA PHE A 110 21.34 3.23 -9.67
C PHE A 110 21.48 2.21 -10.80
N THR A 111 22.32 2.48 -11.80
CA THR A 111 22.43 1.67 -13.03
C THR A 111 22.92 0.24 -12.82
N HIS A 112 23.75 0.01 -11.79
CA HIS A 112 24.32 -1.30 -11.48
C HIS A 112 24.06 -1.67 -10.02
N ALA A 113 22.91 -2.29 -9.78
CA ALA A 113 22.59 -2.89 -8.49
C ALA A 113 23.45 -4.15 -8.27
N PRO A 114 24.09 -4.33 -7.11
CA PRO A 114 24.94 -5.48 -6.80
C PRO A 114 24.12 -6.70 -6.33
N PHE A 115 22.82 -6.71 -6.63
CA PHE A 115 21.88 -7.79 -6.34
C PHE A 115 20.82 -7.83 -7.45
N PRO A 116 20.19 -8.98 -7.73
CA PRO A 116 19.19 -9.08 -8.78
C PRO A 116 17.93 -8.26 -8.45
N VAL A 117 17.43 -7.54 -9.45
CA VAL A 117 16.16 -6.82 -9.38
C VAL A 117 15.23 -7.35 -10.46
N HIS A 118 14.04 -7.80 -10.06
CA HIS A 118 13.03 -8.34 -10.95
C HIS A 118 11.82 -7.41 -11.00
N PHE A 119 11.26 -7.22 -12.19
CA PHE A 119 10.03 -6.46 -12.39
C PHE A 119 8.91 -7.37 -12.84
N LYS A 120 7.81 -7.40 -12.08
CA LYS A 120 6.61 -8.17 -12.39
C LYS A 120 5.42 -7.22 -12.55
N GLU A 121 4.97 -7.06 -13.79
CA GLU A 121 3.75 -6.31 -14.08
C GLU A 121 2.54 -7.24 -13.89
N VAL A 122 1.53 -6.74 -13.18
CA VAL A 122 0.32 -7.50 -12.85
C VAL A 122 -0.93 -6.69 -13.22
N ALA A 123 -2.03 -7.43 -13.40
CA ALA A 123 -3.38 -6.94 -13.61
C ALA A 123 -4.32 -7.84 -12.78
N ASP A 124 -5.50 -8.18 -13.27
CA ASP A 124 -6.53 -8.87 -12.47
C ASP A 124 -6.33 -10.39 -12.30
N ARG A 125 -5.07 -10.86 -12.25
CA ARG A 125 -4.73 -12.29 -12.13
C ARG A 125 -3.96 -12.58 -10.84
N ALA A 126 -4.49 -13.51 -10.06
CA ALA A 126 -3.87 -13.99 -8.83
C ALA A 126 -2.50 -14.65 -9.08
N PHE A 127 -1.61 -14.54 -8.09
CA PHE A 127 -0.32 -15.22 -8.08
C PHE A 127 0.12 -15.52 -6.64
N ALA A 128 1.12 -16.38 -6.48
CA ALA A 128 1.67 -16.74 -5.17
C ALA A 128 3.02 -16.06 -4.89
N ILE A 129 3.25 -15.72 -3.62
CA ILE A 129 4.57 -15.43 -3.03
C ILE A 129 4.72 -16.40 -1.85
N GLY A 130 5.50 -17.47 -2.03
CA GLY A 130 5.53 -18.56 -1.05
C GLY A 130 4.14 -19.18 -0.86
N LYS A 131 3.66 -19.22 0.38
CA LYS A 131 2.31 -19.67 0.77
C LYS A 131 1.25 -18.55 0.75
N THR A 132 1.64 -17.33 0.38
CA THR A 132 0.74 -16.17 0.33
C THR A 132 0.16 -16.03 -1.07
N THR A 133 -1.17 -15.96 -1.18
CA THR A 133 -1.85 -15.62 -2.44
C THR A 133 -2.05 -14.11 -2.52
N VAL A 134 -1.66 -13.52 -3.64
CA VAL A 134 -1.85 -12.09 -3.95
C VAL A 134 -2.81 -11.99 -5.13
N ILE A 135 -3.89 -11.23 -4.95
CA ILE A 135 -4.93 -11.01 -5.94
C ILE A 135 -5.01 -9.49 -6.20
N PRO A 136 -4.34 -8.99 -7.25
CA PRO A 136 -4.53 -7.62 -7.68
C PRO A 136 -5.90 -7.46 -8.35
N ARG A 137 -6.49 -6.28 -8.23
CA ARG A 137 -7.60 -5.84 -9.07
C ARG A 137 -7.41 -4.39 -9.48
N THR A 138 -7.74 -4.09 -10.71
CA THR A 138 -7.82 -2.72 -11.22
C THR A 138 -8.92 -1.98 -10.47
N VAL A 139 -8.57 -0.81 -9.93
CA VAL A 139 -9.49 0.11 -9.26
C VAL A 139 -9.59 1.42 -10.05
N THR A 140 -10.61 2.22 -9.77
CA THR A 140 -10.88 3.46 -10.49
C THR A 140 -10.25 4.62 -9.72
N HIS A 141 -9.31 5.37 -10.28
CA HIS A 141 -8.70 6.51 -9.58
C HIS A 141 -8.64 7.77 -10.46
N THR A 142 -7.60 7.94 -11.29
CA THR A 142 -7.49 9.03 -12.26
C THR A 142 -7.43 8.49 -13.69
N GLU A 143 -7.85 9.30 -14.65
CA GLU A 143 -7.75 8.94 -16.07
C GLU A 143 -6.30 8.72 -16.47
N ASN A 144 -6.06 7.74 -17.36
CA ASN A 144 -4.75 7.37 -17.88
C ASN A 144 -3.73 6.82 -16.85
N LEU A 145 -4.20 6.49 -15.64
CA LEU A 145 -3.38 5.82 -14.63
C LEU A 145 -3.89 4.41 -14.38
N HIS A 146 -2.99 3.43 -14.43
CA HIS A 146 -3.28 2.08 -13.96
C HIS A 146 -3.10 2.04 -12.43
N CYS A 147 -4.20 1.95 -11.69
CA CYS A 147 -4.19 1.76 -10.25
C CYS A 147 -4.71 0.37 -9.88
N LEU A 148 -4.03 -0.28 -8.92
CA LEU A 148 -4.36 -1.59 -8.40
C LEU A 148 -4.66 -1.52 -6.91
N GLY A 149 -5.73 -2.20 -6.50
CA GLY A 149 -5.86 -2.70 -5.15
C GLY A 149 -5.30 -4.13 -5.05
N TYR A 150 -4.91 -4.54 -3.86
CA TYR A 150 -4.37 -5.86 -3.57
C TYR A 150 -5.14 -6.56 -2.47
N ARG A 151 -5.55 -7.81 -2.72
CA ARG A 151 -6.01 -8.73 -1.69
C ARG A 151 -4.89 -9.74 -1.41
N ILE A 152 -4.53 -9.88 -0.13
CA ILE A 152 -3.49 -10.76 0.38
C ILE A 152 -4.15 -11.84 1.23
N GLU A 153 -4.00 -13.10 0.83
CA GLU A 153 -4.54 -14.24 1.55
C GLU A 153 -3.42 -15.12 2.09
N TYR A 154 -3.46 -15.39 3.40
CA TYR A 154 -2.47 -16.23 4.07
C TYR A 154 -3.04 -16.85 5.36
N GLY A 155 -2.91 -18.17 5.52
CA GLY A 155 -3.33 -18.87 6.73
C GLY A 155 -4.83 -18.77 7.01
N GLY A 156 -5.67 -18.79 5.97
CA GLY A 156 -7.12 -18.65 6.08
C GLY A 156 -7.60 -17.23 6.43
N LYS A 157 -6.72 -16.23 6.33
CA LYS A 157 -7.03 -14.82 6.56
C LYS A 157 -6.86 -14.00 5.30
N ALA A 158 -7.70 -12.98 5.12
CA ALA A 158 -7.68 -12.08 3.97
C ALA A 158 -7.54 -10.61 4.40
N LEU A 159 -6.58 -9.91 3.78
CA LEU A 159 -6.37 -8.46 3.87
C LEU A 159 -6.64 -7.84 2.50
N ALA A 160 -7.54 -6.87 2.41
CA ALA A 160 -7.70 -6.03 1.23
C ALA A 160 -7.05 -4.66 1.44
N TYR A 161 -6.32 -4.19 0.44
CA TYR A 161 -5.73 -2.86 0.37
C TYR A 161 -6.19 -2.20 -0.93
N SER A 162 -6.79 -1.01 -0.87
CA SER A 162 -7.41 -0.38 -2.04
C SER A 162 -6.43 0.22 -3.03
N GLY A 163 -5.23 0.65 -2.60
CA GLY A 163 -4.54 1.73 -3.30
C GLY A 163 -5.35 3.04 -3.21
N ASP A 164 -5.11 3.97 -4.11
CA ASP A 164 -6.02 5.09 -4.32
C ASP A 164 -7.19 4.65 -5.18
N SER A 165 -8.40 5.02 -4.78
CA SER A 165 -9.60 4.58 -5.49
C SER A 165 -10.76 5.52 -5.22
N GLN A 166 -11.64 5.65 -6.20
CA GLN A 166 -13.03 6.01 -6.09
C GLN A 166 -13.85 4.79 -5.68
N TYR A 167 -15.13 4.99 -5.36
CA TYR A 167 -16.06 3.88 -5.28
C TYR A 167 -16.19 3.17 -6.64
N CYS A 168 -16.01 1.85 -6.68
CA CYS A 168 -16.32 1.03 -7.86
C CYS A 168 -16.54 -0.45 -7.49
N ASP A 169 -17.28 -1.19 -8.34
CA ASP A 169 -17.59 -2.61 -8.09
C ASP A 169 -16.35 -3.50 -7.96
N SER A 170 -15.26 -3.13 -8.65
CA SER A 170 -14.00 -3.87 -8.58
C SER A 170 -13.40 -3.81 -7.18
N LEU A 171 -13.51 -2.66 -6.52
CA LEU A 171 -13.07 -2.48 -5.15
C LEU A 171 -13.96 -3.27 -4.17
N VAL A 172 -15.28 -3.24 -4.33
CA VAL A 172 -16.19 -4.05 -3.51
C VAL A 172 -15.85 -5.55 -3.64
N ARG A 173 -15.63 -6.05 -4.86
CA ARG A 173 -15.20 -7.44 -5.11
C ARG A 173 -13.81 -7.76 -4.58
N LEU A 174 -12.89 -6.79 -4.53
CA LEU A 174 -11.57 -6.96 -3.91
C LEU A 174 -11.71 -7.21 -2.40
N CYS A 175 -12.61 -6.44 -1.76
CA CYS A 175 -12.85 -6.46 -0.34
C CYS A 175 -13.71 -7.64 0.15
N GLY A 176 -14.44 -8.33 -0.74
CA GLY A 176 -15.42 -9.38 -0.40
C GLY A 176 -14.96 -10.33 0.71
N ASP A 177 -15.68 -10.36 1.83
CA ASP A 177 -15.42 -11.18 3.02
C ASP A 177 -14.00 -11.07 3.59
N ALA A 178 -13.29 -9.96 3.37
CA ALA A 178 -11.95 -9.77 3.92
C ALA A 178 -12.00 -9.55 5.45
N ASP A 179 -11.12 -10.22 6.21
CA ASP A 179 -10.99 -10.01 7.66
C ASP A 179 -10.56 -8.57 8.01
N LEU A 180 -9.87 -7.89 7.09
CA LEU A 180 -9.42 -6.51 7.21
C LEU A 180 -9.40 -5.84 5.84
N ALA A 181 -10.01 -4.66 5.72
CA ALA A 181 -9.89 -3.80 4.56
C ALA A 181 -9.21 -2.49 4.95
N VAL A 182 -8.17 -2.09 4.22
CA VAL A 182 -7.50 -0.79 4.32
C VAL A 182 -7.90 0.01 3.09
N LEU A 183 -8.75 1.02 3.31
CA LEU A 183 -9.33 1.82 2.23
C LEU A 183 -8.76 3.23 2.22
N ASP A 184 -8.58 3.77 1.01
CA ASP A 184 -8.43 5.20 0.74
C ASP A 184 -9.62 5.95 1.37
N CYS A 185 -9.32 6.87 2.28
CA CYS A 185 -10.29 7.73 2.96
C CYS A 185 -9.82 9.18 2.86
N SER A 186 -9.46 9.62 1.65
CA SER A 186 -8.86 10.93 1.42
C SER A 186 -9.73 12.10 1.85
N PHE A 187 -11.06 11.98 1.80
CA PHE A 187 -11.96 13.11 2.07
C PHE A 187 -13.08 12.77 3.07
N PRO A 188 -13.59 13.75 3.83
CA PRO A 188 -14.83 13.56 4.60
C PRO A 188 -16.04 13.56 3.65
N ALA A 189 -17.12 12.87 4.05
CA ALA A 189 -18.30 12.66 3.20
C ALA A 189 -19.00 13.95 2.75
N ASN A 190 -18.91 15.01 3.56
CA ASN A 190 -19.48 16.32 3.27
C ASN A 190 -18.56 17.24 2.45
N ARG A 191 -17.34 16.80 2.11
CA ARG A 191 -16.40 17.51 1.21
C ARG A 191 -15.81 16.51 0.20
N PRO A 192 -16.64 15.85 -0.62
CA PRO A 192 -16.16 14.80 -1.52
C PRO A 192 -15.26 15.36 -2.63
N ASN A 193 -14.49 14.45 -3.23
CA ASN A 193 -13.63 14.72 -4.37
C ASN A 193 -13.93 13.68 -5.47
N PRO A 194 -13.79 14.03 -6.77
CA PRO A 194 -14.17 13.12 -7.86
C PRO A 194 -13.20 11.95 -8.10
N VAL A 195 -11.99 11.93 -7.52
CA VAL A 195 -10.96 10.91 -7.83
C VAL A 195 -10.56 10.03 -6.65
N HIS A 196 -11.11 10.28 -5.46
CA HIS A 196 -10.87 9.47 -4.26
C HIS A 196 -12.17 9.14 -3.53
N LEU A 197 -12.13 8.08 -2.74
CA LEU A 197 -13.15 7.75 -1.77
C LEU A 197 -13.23 8.82 -0.69
N HIS A 198 -14.46 9.08 -0.27
CA HIS A 198 -14.72 9.77 0.99
C HIS A 198 -15.16 8.80 2.09
N ALA A 199 -15.10 9.24 3.36
CA ALA A 199 -15.37 8.41 4.53
C ALA A 199 -16.66 7.59 4.48
N GLY A 200 -17.79 8.22 4.11
CA GLY A 200 -19.07 7.51 3.95
C GLY A 200 -19.06 6.42 2.85
N GLN A 201 -18.30 6.61 1.76
CA GLN A 201 -18.12 5.56 0.74
C GLN A 201 -17.22 4.44 1.25
N CYS A 202 -16.24 4.71 2.12
CA CYS A 202 -15.47 3.65 2.77
C CYS A 202 -16.38 2.74 3.60
N GLY A 203 -17.31 3.33 4.36
CA GLY A 203 -18.37 2.60 5.06
C GLY A 203 -19.25 1.80 4.11
N GLN A 204 -19.67 2.39 3.00
CA GLN A 204 -20.45 1.71 1.96
C GLN A 204 -19.73 0.47 1.41
N VAL A 205 -18.47 0.61 0.97
CA VAL A 205 -17.66 -0.51 0.45
C VAL A 205 -17.52 -1.59 1.50
N ALA A 206 -17.23 -1.23 2.75
CA ALA A 206 -17.06 -2.18 3.84
C ALA A 206 -18.34 -3.00 4.11
N ALA A 207 -19.50 -2.35 4.12
CA ALA A 207 -20.78 -3.00 4.34
C ALA A 207 -21.18 -3.90 3.17
N GLU A 208 -21.10 -3.41 1.95
CA GLU A 208 -21.44 -4.18 0.75
C GLU A 208 -20.52 -5.38 0.53
N ALA A 209 -19.24 -5.24 0.89
CA ALA A 209 -18.26 -6.31 0.77
C ALA A 209 -18.25 -7.27 1.98
N GLY A 210 -19.02 -7.01 3.05
CA GLY A 210 -19.04 -7.88 4.23
C GLY A 210 -17.71 -7.97 4.97
N VAL A 211 -16.92 -6.88 5.02
CA VAL A 211 -15.59 -6.93 5.65
C VAL A 211 -15.68 -7.08 7.17
N GLY A 212 -14.74 -7.81 7.78
CA GLY A 212 -14.71 -7.98 9.23
C GLY A 212 -14.29 -6.72 9.99
N ARG A 213 -13.33 -5.97 9.44
CA ARG A 213 -12.79 -4.73 10.03
C ARG A 213 -12.39 -3.74 8.92
N LEU A 214 -12.74 -2.47 9.11
CA LEU A 214 -12.38 -1.38 8.21
C LEU A 214 -11.28 -0.52 8.82
N VAL A 215 -10.22 -0.25 8.06
CA VAL A 215 -9.18 0.74 8.37
C VAL A 215 -9.30 1.89 7.37
N LEU A 216 -9.54 3.09 7.89
CA LEU A 216 -9.51 4.32 7.11
C LEU A 216 -8.06 4.81 7.02
N SER A 217 -7.52 4.92 5.81
CA SER A 217 -6.14 5.33 5.56
C SER A 217 -6.07 6.35 4.42
N HIS A 218 -4.85 6.67 3.96
CA HIS A 218 -4.62 7.68 2.92
C HIS A 218 -5.25 9.05 3.25
N LEU A 219 -5.14 9.48 4.50
CA LEU A 219 -5.83 10.64 5.04
C LEU A 219 -5.18 11.95 4.56
N TYR A 220 -5.94 12.81 3.88
CA TYR A 220 -5.53 14.20 3.61
C TYR A 220 -5.69 15.06 4.87
N PRO A 221 -4.97 16.19 5.00
CA PRO A 221 -5.10 17.09 6.16
C PRO A 221 -6.54 17.52 6.51
N ILE A 222 -7.43 17.57 5.52
CA ILE A 222 -8.83 17.95 5.74
C ILE A 222 -9.58 16.94 6.61
N THR A 223 -9.22 15.65 6.57
CA THR A 223 -9.92 14.61 7.35
C THR A 223 -9.77 14.81 8.85
N GLU A 224 -8.67 15.44 9.30
CA GLU A 224 -8.43 15.75 10.71
C GLU A 224 -9.43 16.78 11.28
N ARG A 225 -10.22 17.44 10.43
CA ARG A 225 -11.24 18.43 10.82
C ARG A 225 -12.64 17.82 10.99
N TYR A 226 -12.80 16.53 10.73
CA TYR A 226 -14.10 15.85 10.72
C TYR A 226 -13.99 14.46 11.38
N ASP A 227 -15.09 13.97 11.95
CA ASP A 227 -15.14 12.58 12.41
C ASP A 227 -15.42 11.64 11.22
N VAL A 228 -14.36 11.35 10.46
CA VAL A 228 -14.45 10.42 9.32
C VAL A 228 -14.78 8.99 9.75
N ARG A 229 -14.53 8.63 11.01
CA ARG A 229 -14.90 7.31 11.55
C ARG A 229 -16.42 7.23 11.74
N GLU A 230 -17.03 8.26 12.31
CA GLU A 230 -18.48 8.38 12.44
C GLU A 230 -19.16 8.34 11.07
N GLN A 231 -18.65 9.11 10.09
CA GLN A 231 -19.20 9.14 8.73
C GLN A 231 -19.15 7.79 8.03
N ALA A 232 -18.08 7.01 8.20
CA ALA A 232 -18.03 5.63 7.70
C ALA A 232 -19.01 4.71 8.45
N GLY A 233 -19.21 4.96 9.74
CA GLY A 233 -20.14 4.23 10.61
C GLY A 233 -21.61 4.39 10.26
N GLU A 234 -21.99 5.41 9.49
CA GLU A 234 -23.36 5.60 8.99
C GLU A 234 -23.83 4.42 8.11
N ARG A 235 -22.89 3.68 7.50
CA ARG A 235 -23.20 2.54 6.62
C ARG A 235 -22.57 1.22 7.06
N PHE A 236 -21.54 1.24 7.90
CA PHE A 236 -20.84 0.04 8.34
C PHE A 236 -20.83 -0.06 9.87
N GLU A 237 -21.55 -1.05 10.39
CA GLU A 237 -21.67 -1.30 11.84
C GLU A 237 -20.48 -2.08 12.42
N GLY A 238 -19.59 -2.61 11.57
CA GLY A 238 -18.41 -3.35 12.00
C GLY A 238 -17.34 -2.45 12.62
N LYS A 239 -16.22 -3.06 13.02
CA LYS A 239 -15.14 -2.31 13.67
C LYS A 239 -14.42 -1.41 12.67
N ILE A 240 -14.48 -0.10 12.90
CA ILE A 240 -13.76 0.92 12.14
C ILE A 240 -12.56 1.42 12.95
N VAL A 241 -11.39 1.46 12.30
CA VAL A 241 -10.14 1.94 12.86
C VAL A 241 -9.64 3.10 12.01
N LEU A 242 -9.32 4.22 12.64
CA LEU A 242 -8.56 5.27 11.97
C LEU A 242 -7.09 4.83 11.91
N GLY A 243 -6.55 4.65 10.70
CA GLY A 243 -5.16 4.24 10.51
C GLY A 243 -4.20 5.24 11.17
N GLN A 244 -3.15 4.73 11.80
CA GLN A 244 -2.08 5.55 12.37
C GLN A 244 -0.74 4.94 12.01
N ASP A 245 0.25 5.79 11.78
CA ASP A 245 1.62 5.35 11.55
C ASP A 245 2.11 4.46 12.69
N LEU A 246 2.83 3.40 12.34
CA LEU A 246 3.34 2.34 13.22
C LEU A 246 2.27 1.47 13.91
N MET A 247 0.98 1.68 13.63
CA MET A 247 -0.07 0.80 14.13
C MET A 247 0.09 -0.61 13.56
N ALA A 248 0.09 -1.61 14.45
CA ALA A 248 0.16 -3.02 14.07
C ALA A 248 -1.16 -3.74 14.33
N ILE A 249 -1.67 -4.45 13.31
CA ILE A 249 -2.94 -5.17 13.35
C ILE A 249 -2.68 -6.64 13.01
N LYS A 250 -3.05 -7.54 13.92
CA LYS A 250 -3.05 -8.99 13.67
C LYS A 250 -4.38 -9.43 13.08
N LEU A 251 -4.31 -10.29 12.06
CA LEU A 251 -5.43 -11.02 11.47
C LEU A 251 -5.29 -12.51 11.81
#